data_AF-M5C6B1-F1
#
_entry.id   AF-M5C6B1-F1
#
_cell.length_a   1.000
_cell.length_b   1.000
_cell.length_c   1.000
_cell.angle_alpha   90.00
_cell.angle_beta   90.00
_cell.angle_gamma   90.00
#
_symmetry.space_group_name_H-M   'P 1'
#
loop_
_entity.id
_entity.type
_entity.pdbx_description
1 polymer ?
#
loop_
_entity_poly.entity_id
_entity_poly.type
_entity_poly.pdbx_seq_one_letter_code
_entity_poly.pdbx_strand_id
1 'polypeptide(L)'
;MNLNPIIHWTGLFLPWHRAYLHEWTNILRKECSYNGVVPYWAWEKDSEDFLASPLWDNDTESGLGGFSDDASDDYTVHTGAFDIEVAYPVPHKLRRHYIPFPFSPDRPATSTFTPAEIEKLLGQPTGNFTLFHGYLEQLVGMHSAIHLMMGG
;
A
#
# COMPACT_ATOMS: atom_id res chain seq x y z
N MET A 1 -10.12 -9.63 15.78
CA MET A 1 -8.83 -10.13 16.33
C MET A 1 -7.73 -9.36 15.64
N ASN A 2 -6.91 -8.60 16.36
CA ASN A 2 -5.82 -7.83 15.76
C ASN A 2 -4.59 -8.75 15.61
N LEU A 3 -4.29 -9.17 14.38
CA LEU A 3 -3.16 -10.05 14.08
C LEU A 3 -1.85 -9.28 13.81
N ASN A 4 -1.89 -7.94 13.77
CA ASN A 4 -0.75 -7.12 13.39
C ASN A 4 0.57 -7.50 14.12
N PRO A 5 0.60 -7.68 15.45
CA PRO A 5 1.83 -8.05 16.17
C PRO A 5 2.42 -9.42 15.83
N ILE A 6 1.66 -10.27 15.15
CA ILE A 6 2.04 -11.64 14.79
C ILE A 6 2.48 -11.71 13.32
N ILE A 7 1.94 -10.84 12.47
CA ILE A 7 2.09 -10.90 11.00
C ILE A 7 2.96 -9.79 10.42
N HIS A 8 3.42 -8.83 11.23
CA HIS A 8 4.38 -7.80 10.83
C HIS A 8 5.65 -7.88 11.67
N TRP A 9 6.80 -7.62 11.03
CA TRP A 9 8.14 -7.78 11.58
C TRP A 9 8.45 -9.20 12.09
N THR A 10 7.74 -10.21 11.56
CA THR A 10 7.95 -11.63 11.87
C THR A 10 8.18 -12.44 10.60
N GLY A 11 8.69 -13.67 10.75
CA GLY A 11 8.84 -14.60 9.63
C GLY A 11 7.51 -15.00 8.94
N LEU A 12 6.35 -14.61 9.50
CA LEU A 12 5.05 -14.84 8.91
C LEU A 12 4.64 -13.76 7.90
N PHE A 13 5.30 -12.60 7.87
CA PHE A 13 4.90 -11.45 7.07
C PHE A 13 4.61 -11.81 5.60
N LEU A 14 5.61 -12.29 4.86
CA LEU A 14 5.46 -12.64 3.45
C LEU A 14 4.46 -13.79 3.18
N PRO A 15 4.55 -14.96 3.85
CA PRO A 15 3.60 -16.05 3.59
C PRO A 15 2.17 -15.71 4.01
N TRP A 16 1.97 -14.97 5.11
CA TRP A 16 0.64 -14.58 5.57
C TRP A 16 -0.03 -13.60 4.61
N HIS A 17 0.66 -12.54 4.18
CA HIS A 17 0.10 -11.57 3.22
C HIS A 17 -0.16 -12.20 1.84
N ARG A 18 0.67 -13.17 1.41
CA ARG A 18 0.40 -13.97 0.20
C ARG A 18 -0.90 -14.77 0.33
N ALA A 19 -1.10 -15.45 1.46
CA ALA A 19 -2.33 -16.19 1.71
C ALA A 19 -3.56 -15.26 1.80
N TYR A 20 -3.40 -14.08 2.43
CA TYR A 20 -4.45 -13.07 2.51
C TYR A 20 -4.94 -12.62 1.13
N LEU A 21 -4.02 -12.24 0.23
CA LEU A 21 -4.38 -11.85 -1.15
C LEU A 21 -4.98 -13.02 -1.95
N HIS A 22 -4.49 -14.24 -1.72
CA HIS A 22 -5.04 -15.44 -2.36
C HIS A 22 -6.51 -15.66 -1.96
N GLU A 23 -6.82 -15.63 -0.66
CA GLU A 23 -8.18 -15.82 -0.16
C GLU A 23 -9.11 -14.66 -0.54
N TRP A 24 -8.63 -13.41 -0.48
CA TRP A 24 -9.40 -12.26 -0.95
C TRP A 24 -9.80 -12.42 -2.43
N THR A 25 -8.88 -12.88 -3.28
CA THR A 25 -9.17 -13.11 -4.71
C THR A 25 -10.14 -14.28 -4.92
N ASN A 26 -10.06 -15.32 -4.09
CA ASN A 26 -11.01 -16.43 -4.13
C ASN A 26 -12.42 -15.99 -3.72
N ILE A 27 -12.54 -15.08 -2.76
CA ILE A 27 -13.82 -14.45 -2.38
C ILE A 27 -14.39 -13.67 -3.57
N LEU A 28 -13.59 -12.81 -4.22
CA LEU A 28 -14.04 -12.08 -5.41
C LEU A 28 -14.51 -13.00 -6.55
N ARG A 29 -13.80 -14.11 -6.79
CA ARG A 29 -14.18 -15.13 -7.78
C ARG A 29 -15.53 -15.75 -7.44
N LYS A 30 -15.72 -16.13 -6.18
CA LYS A 30 -16.89 -16.87 -5.72
C LYS A 30 -18.14 -15.98 -5.57
N GLU A 31 -17.96 -14.78 -5.05
CA GLU A 31 -19.06 -13.89 -4.64
C GLU A 31 -19.36 -12.80 -5.68
N CYS A 32 -18.38 -12.42 -6.49
CA CYS A 32 -18.50 -11.34 -7.48
C CYS A 32 -18.25 -11.79 -8.92
N SER A 33 -18.07 -13.10 -9.17
CA SER A 33 -17.77 -13.66 -10.50
C SER A 33 -16.52 -13.08 -11.15
N TYR A 34 -15.56 -12.62 -10.35
CA TYR A 34 -14.30 -12.06 -10.85
C TYR A 34 -13.42 -13.16 -11.46
N ASN A 35 -13.12 -13.09 -12.76
CA ASN A 35 -12.31 -14.11 -13.44
C ASN A 35 -10.82 -13.72 -13.59
N GLY A 36 -10.42 -12.59 -13.02
CA GLY A 36 -9.05 -12.07 -13.14
C GLY A 36 -8.05 -12.65 -12.13
N VAL A 37 -6.91 -11.98 -12.06
CA VAL A 37 -5.82 -12.23 -11.10
C VAL A 37 -5.70 -11.05 -10.15
N VAL A 38 -5.04 -11.23 -9.01
CA VAL A 38 -4.74 -10.12 -8.10
C VAL A 38 -3.95 -9.06 -8.89
N PRO A 39 -4.44 -7.81 -9.03
CA PRO A 39 -3.65 -6.74 -9.63
C PRO A 39 -2.50 -6.38 -8.68
N TYR A 40 -1.43 -5.82 -9.24
CA TYR A 40 -0.33 -5.28 -8.46
C TYR A 40 -0.01 -3.87 -8.92
N TRP A 41 0.53 -3.08 -8.00
CA TRP A 41 1.08 -1.77 -8.28
C TRP A 41 2.61 -1.87 -8.34
N ALA A 42 3.20 -1.42 -9.45
CA ALA A 42 4.64 -1.30 -9.63
C ALA A 42 5.12 0.06 -9.08
N TRP A 43 5.01 0.24 -7.77
CA TRP A 43 5.26 1.51 -7.06
C TRP A 43 6.65 2.10 -7.32
N GLU A 44 7.63 1.27 -7.66
CA GLU A 44 8.97 1.75 -8.00
C GLU A 44 8.99 2.66 -9.24
N LYS A 45 8.05 2.45 -10.16
CA LYS A 45 7.92 3.27 -11.38
C LYS A 45 7.32 4.65 -11.13
N ASP A 46 6.63 4.80 -10.00
CA ASP A 46 5.98 6.05 -9.61
C ASP A 46 6.79 6.78 -8.53
N SER A 47 8.03 6.35 -8.25
CA SER A 47 8.87 6.96 -7.21
C SER A 47 9.35 8.37 -7.55
N GLU A 48 9.43 8.75 -8.83
CA GLU A 48 9.81 10.10 -9.27
C GLU A 48 8.65 11.09 -9.16
N ASP A 49 7.43 10.67 -9.51
CA ASP A 49 6.21 11.47 -9.40
C ASP A 49 5.04 10.59 -8.93
N PHE A 50 4.95 10.48 -7.60
CA PHE A 50 3.98 9.60 -6.94
C PHE A 50 2.53 10.02 -7.21
N LEU A 51 2.26 11.33 -7.21
CA LEU A 51 0.90 11.85 -7.38
C LEU A 51 0.43 11.80 -8.83
N ALA A 52 1.35 11.71 -9.80
CA ALA A 52 1.02 11.50 -11.20
C ALA A 52 0.80 10.02 -11.58
N SER A 53 0.90 9.08 -10.63
CA SER A 53 0.65 7.66 -10.90
C SER A 53 -0.75 7.45 -11.50
N PRO A 54 -0.89 6.64 -12.55
CA PRO A 54 -2.20 6.27 -13.09
C PRO A 54 -3.04 5.47 -12.09
N LEU A 55 -2.47 5.03 -10.97
CA LEU A 55 -3.21 4.43 -9.87
C LEU A 55 -4.28 5.38 -9.29
N TRP A 56 -4.01 6.69 -9.31
CA TRP A 56 -4.88 7.74 -8.76
C TRP A 56 -5.91 8.22 -9.78
N ASP A 57 -6.37 7.34 -10.66
CA ASP A 57 -7.40 7.64 -11.64
C ASP A 57 -8.72 8.05 -10.96
N ASN A 58 -9.33 9.11 -11.46
CA ASN A 58 -10.56 9.69 -10.97
C ASN A 58 -11.81 9.12 -11.67
N ASP A 59 -11.63 8.22 -12.64
CA ASP A 59 -12.73 7.51 -13.32
C ASP A 59 -13.70 6.88 -12.31
N THR A 60 -14.98 7.23 -12.41
CA THR A 60 -16.01 6.87 -11.43
C THR A 60 -16.45 5.41 -11.50
N GLU A 61 -16.02 4.65 -12.50
CA GLU A 61 -16.34 3.22 -12.65
C GLU A 61 -15.17 2.30 -12.30
N SER A 62 -13.93 2.77 -12.54
CA SER A 62 -12.72 1.92 -12.47
C SER A 62 -11.54 2.54 -11.72
N GLY A 63 -11.54 3.86 -11.48
CA GLY A 63 -10.45 4.57 -10.82
C GLY A 63 -10.44 4.36 -9.30
N LEU A 64 -9.25 4.35 -8.70
CA LEU A 64 -9.12 4.18 -7.24
C LEU A 64 -9.26 5.48 -6.45
N GLY A 65 -9.39 6.62 -7.14
CA GLY A 65 -9.45 7.96 -6.55
C GLY A 65 -8.09 8.49 -6.11
N GLY A 66 -8.00 9.79 -5.90
CA GLY A 66 -6.77 10.47 -5.51
C GLY A 66 -6.64 10.70 -4.01
N PHE A 67 -6.20 11.91 -3.67
CA PHE A 67 -5.95 12.41 -2.31
C PHE A 67 -6.85 13.62 -2.01
N SER A 68 -7.01 13.94 -0.72
CA SER A 68 -7.66 15.15 -0.23
C SER A 68 -6.74 15.89 0.74
N ASP A 69 -6.79 17.23 0.64
CA ASP A 69 -6.15 18.17 1.59
C ASP A 69 -7.18 18.90 2.45
N ASP A 70 -8.46 18.53 2.36
CA ASP A 70 -9.53 19.16 3.13
C ASP A 70 -9.63 18.54 4.54
N ALA A 71 -8.96 19.17 5.51
CA ALA A 71 -9.05 18.75 6.90
C ALA A 71 -10.46 18.91 7.51
N SER A 72 -11.33 19.73 6.91
CA SER A 72 -12.68 19.97 7.41
C SER A 72 -13.65 18.84 7.10
N ASP A 73 -13.33 18.03 6.08
CA ASP A 73 -14.05 16.82 5.71
C ASP A 73 -13.30 15.54 6.07
N ASP A 74 -12.30 15.66 6.96
CA ASP A 74 -11.51 14.54 7.45
C ASP A 74 -10.71 13.85 6.33
N TYR A 75 -10.23 14.64 5.35
CA TYR A 75 -9.44 14.19 4.19
C TYR A 75 -10.16 13.12 3.36
N THR A 76 -11.48 13.25 3.22
CA THR A 76 -12.32 12.29 2.49
C THR A 76 -11.97 12.29 0.99
N VAL A 77 -11.85 11.10 0.41
CA VAL A 77 -11.69 10.93 -1.04
C VAL A 77 -13.04 11.08 -1.74
N HIS A 78 -13.14 12.03 -2.68
CA HIS A 78 -14.35 12.30 -3.47
C HIS A 78 -14.22 11.94 -4.95
N THR A 79 -13.14 11.27 -5.34
CA THR A 79 -12.86 10.91 -6.74
C THR A 79 -12.69 9.41 -6.91
N GLY A 80 -12.83 8.92 -8.14
CA GLY A 80 -12.75 7.49 -8.44
C GLY A 80 -14.05 6.73 -8.11
N ALA A 81 -13.98 5.41 -8.24
CA ALA A 81 -15.10 4.50 -8.04
C ALA A 81 -15.33 4.10 -6.56
N PHE A 82 -14.39 4.42 -5.67
CA PHE A 82 -14.46 4.02 -4.26
C PHE A 82 -15.22 5.03 -3.38
N ASP A 83 -16.54 5.13 -3.59
CA ASP A 83 -17.47 5.71 -2.62
C ASP A 83 -17.86 4.65 -1.57
N ILE A 84 -16.92 4.33 -0.67
CA ILE A 84 -17.09 3.29 0.35
C ILE A 84 -17.08 3.86 1.77
N GLU A 85 -17.76 3.16 2.67
CA GLU A 85 -17.68 3.38 4.12
C GLU A 85 -16.76 2.33 4.73
N VAL A 86 -15.66 2.79 5.33
CA VAL A 86 -14.69 1.95 6.03
C VAL A 86 -15.21 1.70 7.45
N ALA A 87 -15.53 0.45 7.76
CA ALA A 87 -16.21 0.09 9.02
C ALA A 87 -15.30 0.00 10.26
N TYR A 88 -13.98 -0.19 10.08
CA TYR A 88 -13.02 -0.40 11.17
C TYR A 88 -11.88 0.64 11.12
N PRO A 89 -11.37 1.14 12.26
CA PRO A 89 -11.81 0.85 13.63
C PRO A 89 -13.09 1.59 14.04
N VAL A 90 -13.44 2.65 13.33
CA VAL A 90 -14.67 3.44 13.50
C VAL A 90 -15.23 3.70 12.10
N PRO A 91 -16.55 3.66 11.87
CA PRO A 91 -17.14 3.99 10.57
C PRO A 91 -16.78 5.41 10.08
N HIS A 92 -16.26 5.51 8.85
CA HIS A 92 -15.93 6.76 8.16
C HIS A 92 -15.85 6.54 6.64
N LYS A 93 -15.81 7.62 5.85
CA LYS A 93 -15.52 7.55 4.41
C LYS A 93 -14.03 7.24 4.17
N LEU A 94 -13.68 6.68 3.02
CA LEU A 94 -12.28 6.46 2.66
C LEU A 94 -11.51 7.78 2.69
N ARG A 95 -10.38 7.80 3.39
CA ARG A 95 -9.47 8.95 3.50
C ARG A 95 -8.16 8.67 2.80
N ARG A 96 -7.56 9.70 2.21
CA ARG A 96 -6.16 9.69 1.77
C ARG A 96 -5.60 11.11 1.87
N HIS A 97 -4.55 11.27 2.66
CA HIS A 97 -3.83 12.54 2.81
C HIS A 97 -2.35 12.28 2.53
N TYR A 98 -1.80 12.93 1.50
CA TYR A 98 -0.44 12.64 1.05
C TYR A 98 0.60 13.15 2.05
N ILE A 99 1.38 12.24 2.64
CA ILE A 99 2.41 12.55 3.64
C ILE A 99 3.79 12.19 3.08
N PRO A 100 4.46 13.08 2.32
CA PRO A 100 5.73 12.74 1.65
C PRO A 100 6.89 12.42 2.59
N PHE A 101 6.83 12.86 3.85
CA PHE A 101 7.90 12.71 4.85
C PHE A 101 7.39 12.05 6.15
N PRO A 102 6.94 10.79 6.12
CA PRO A 102 6.28 10.17 7.28
C PRO A 102 7.25 9.77 8.40
N PHE A 103 8.57 9.72 8.14
CA PHE A 103 9.58 9.28 9.11
C PHE A 103 10.48 10.40 9.63
N SER A 104 10.84 11.35 8.76
CA SER A 104 11.81 12.42 9.03
C SER A 104 11.67 13.51 7.96
N PRO A 105 11.87 14.80 8.30
CA PRO A 105 11.78 15.90 7.35
C PRO A 105 12.80 15.82 6.20
N ASP A 106 13.92 15.11 6.38
CA ASP A 106 15.02 15.09 5.41
C ASP A 106 15.00 13.87 4.46
N ARG A 107 14.06 12.93 4.67
CA ARG A 107 14.00 11.69 3.88
C ARG A 107 12.58 11.47 3.35
N PRO A 108 12.32 11.74 2.06
CA PRO A 108 11.01 11.48 1.49
C PRO A 108 10.75 9.97 1.43
N ALA A 109 9.50 9.56 1.62
CA ALA A 109 9.10 8.15 1.54
C ALA A 109 9.42 7.52 0.17
N THR A 110 9.28 8.29 -0.92
CA THR A 110 9.63 7.86 -2.29
C THR A 110 11.09 7.41 -2.45
N SER A 111 12.01 7.96 -1.66
CA SER A 111 13.42 7.54 -1.67
C SER A 111 13.64 6.09 -1.24
N THR A 112 12.67 5.48 -0.57
CA THR A 112 12.80 4.11 -0.02
C THR A 112 12.42 3.03 -1.03
N PHE A 113 11.84 3.39 -2.17
CA PHE A 113 11.25 2.44 -3.09
C PHE A 113 11.53 2.71 -4.57
N THR A 114 12.62 3.42 -4.87
CA THR A 114 13.07 3.62 -6.26
C THR A 114 13.45 2.29 -6.92
N PRO A 115 13.58 2.23 -8.27
CA PRO A 115 14.08 1.02 -8.94
C PRO A 115 15.43 0.54 -8.38
N ALA A 116 16.32 1.46 -7.98
CA ALA A 116 17.59 1.13 -7.34
C ALA A 116 17.41 0.48 -5.94
N GLU A 117 16.38 0.86 -5.18
CA GLU A 117 16.04 0.22 -3.91
C GLU A 117 15.47 -1.19 -4.12
N ILE A 118 14.71 -1.40 -5.19
CA ILE A 118 14.27 -2.74 -5.60
C ILE A 118 15.47 -3.62 -5.98
N GLU A 119 16.45 -3.09 -6.71
CA GLU A 119 17.68 -3.83 -7.04
C GLU A 119 18.44 -4.24 -5.77
N LYS A 120 18.52 -3.36 -4.76
CA LYS A 120 19.14 -3.70 -3.45
C LYS A 120 18.36 -4.78 -2.71
N LEU A 121 17.03 -4.75 -2.76
CA LEU A 121 16.18 -5.80 -2.18
C LEU A 121 16.40 -7.16 -2.88
N LEU A 122 16.44 -7.17 -4.21
CA LEU A 122 16.63 -8.39 -5.00
C LEU A 122 18.08 -8.90 -4.95
N GLY A 123 19.05 -8.02 -4.69
CA GLY A 123 20.46 -8.34 -4.51
C GLY A 123 20.82 -8.94 -3.15
N GLN A 124 19.86 -9.13 -2.24
CA GLN A 124 20.11 -9.80 -0.97
C GLN A 124 20.62 -11.25 -1.18
N PRO A 125 21.49 -11.79 -0.30
CA PRO A 125 22.06 -13.12 -0.49
C PRO A 125 21.00 -14.21 -0.68
N THR A 126 21.16 -15.02 -1.73
CA THR A 126 20.24 -16.13 -2.03
C THR A 126 20.12 -17.07 -0.83
N GLY A 127 18.88 -17.44 -0.49
CA GLY A 127 18.57 -18.30 0.65
C GLY A 127 18.53 -17.58 2.00
N ASN A 128 18.91 -16.30 2.08
CA ASN A 128 18.81 -15.51 3.30
C ASN A 128 17.49 -14.73 3.36
N PHE A 129 16.43 -15.43 3.74
CA PHE A 129 15.10 -14.85 3.91
C PHE A 129 15.08 -13.66 4.88
N THR A 130 15.82 -13.76 5.99
CA THR A 130 15.81 -12.72 7.04
C THR A 130 16.35 -11.38 6.55
N LEU A 131 17.39 -11.38 5.69
CA LEU A 131 17.90 -10.13 5.11
C LEU A 131 16.93 -9.52 4.09
N PHE A 132 16.34 -10.35 3.22
CA PHE A 132 15.32 -9.90 2.27
C PHE A 132 14.11 -9.30 2.99
N HIS A 133 13.56 -10.04 3.96
CA HIS A 133 12.42 -9.60 4.76
C HIS A 133 12.76 -8.36 5.58
N GLY A 134 13.92 -8.32 6.24
CA GLY A 134 14.37 -7.17 7.00
C GLY A 134 14.52 -5.91 6.14
N TYR A 135 15.03 -6.02 4.92
CA TYR A 135 15.16 -4.88 4.00
C TYR A 135 13.79 -4.35 3.54
N LEU A 136 12.86 -5.27 3.26
CA LEU A 136 11.50 -4.96 2.79
C LEU A 136 10.65 -4.27 3.88
N GLU A 137 10.66 -4.82 5.09
CA GLU A 137 9.73 -4.44 6.17
C GLU A 137 10.38 -3.62 7.31
N GLN A 138 11.63 -3.18 7.16
CA GLN A 138 12.24 -2.27 8.15
C GLN A 138 11.36 -1.03 8.39
N LEU A 139 11.47 -0.48 9.61
CA LEU A 139 10.65 0.65 10.04
C LEU A 139 10.68 1.82 9.03
N VAL A 140 11.88 2.19 8.58
CA VAL A 140 12.10 3.19 7.52
C VAL A 140 12.45 2.46 6.21
N GLY A 141 11.46 1.78 5.64
CA GLY A 141 11.60 0.94 4.45
C GLY A 141 10.38 1.03 3.53
N MET A 142 10.51 0.47 2.33
CA MET A 142 9.54 0.58 1.24
C MET A 142 8.11 0.18 1.65
N HIS A 143 7.94 -0.93 2.37
CA HIS A 143 6.63 -1.38 2.82
C HIS A 143 5.94 -0.34 3.71
N SER A 144 6.62 0.08 4.79
CA SER A 144 6.12 1.08 5.73
C SER A 144 5.90 2.44 5.05
N ALA A 145 6.80 2.82 4.13
CA ALA A 145 6.75 4.10 3.44
C ALA A 145 5.50 4.23 2.56
N ILE A 146 5.19 3.20 1.77
CA ILE A 146 3.98 3.18 0.93
C ILE A 146 2.72 3.30 1.78
N HIS A 147 2.63 2.55 2.88
CA HIS A 147 1.47 2.65 3.78
C HIS A 147 1.32 4.03 4.41
N LEU A 148 2.40 4.57 4.98
CA LEU A 148 2.33 5.82 5.75
C LEU A 148 2.19 7.06 4.85
N MET A 149 2.79 7.05 3.67
CA MET A 149 2.73 8.19 2.74
C MET A 149 1.34 8.39 2.12
N MET A 150 0.52 7.33 2.04
CA MET A 150 -0.87 7.46 1.59
C MET A 150 -1.77 8.19 2.60
N GLY A 151 -1.39 8.18 3.89
CA GLY A 151 -2.20 8.72 4.99
C GLY A 151 -3.62 8.14 5.05
N GLY A 152 -4.50 8.88 5.71
CA GLY A 152 -5.91 8.49 5.92
C GLY A 152 -6.16 7.53 7.08
#